data_AF-A0A921NCV9-F1
#
_entry.id   AF-A0A921NCV9-F1
#
_cell.length_a   1.000
_cell.length_b   1.000
_cell.length_c   1.000
_cell.angle_alpha   90.00
_cell.angle_beta   90.00
_cell.angle_gamma   90.00
#
_symmetry.space_group_name_H-M   'P 1'
#
loop_
_entity.id
_entity.type
_entity.pdbx_description
1 polymer ?
#
loop_
_entity_poly.entity_id
_entity_poly.type
_entity_poly.pdbx_seq_one_letter_code
_entity_poly.pdbx_strand_id
1 'polypeptide(L)' 'MTMYKEGYRFYCEMCENFGIEAIPFRYYVLQLSKEQLTAYNRQALASTI' A
#
# COMPACT_ATOMS: atom_id res chain seq x y z
N MET A 1 -5.29 -7.79 5.46
CA MET A 1 -4.31 -7.28 4.47
C MET A 1 -4.98 -6.57 3.27
N THR A 2 -6.22 -6.08 3.39
CA THR A 2 -6.91 -5.34 2.31
C THR A 2 -6.36 -3.93 2.10
N MET A 3 -5.84 -3.30 3.16
CA MET A 3 -5.33 -1.92 3.11
C MET A 3 -4.14 -1.70 2.16
N TYR A 4 -3.25 -2.69 2.01
CA TYR A 4 -2.16 -2.59 1.04
C TYR A 4 -2.68 -2.52 -0.40
N LYS A 5 -3.75 -3.26 -0.71
CA LYS A 5 -4.37 -3.26 -2.03
C LYS A 5 -5.11 -1.96 -2.32
N GLU A 6 -5.73 -1.37 -1.31
CA GLU A 6 -6.39 -0.06 -1.44
C GLU A 6 -5.37 1.07 -1.63
N GLY A 7 -4.30 1.08 -0.84
CA GLY A 7 -3.20 2.03 -1.02
C GLY A 7 -2.52 1.88 -2.39
N TYR A 8 -2.36 0.65 -2.87
CA TYR A 8 -1.82 0.39 -4.20
C TYR A 8 -2.78 0.82 -5.31
N ARG A 9 -4.09 0.61 -5.16
CA ARG A 9 -5.08 1.08 -6.13
C ARG A 9 -5.04 2.60 -6.27
N PHE A 10 -5.01 3.32 -5.15
CA PHE A 10 -4.89 4.78 -5.16
C PHE A 10 -3.56 5.24 -5.79
N TYR A 11 -2.46 4.54 -5.49
CA TYR A 11 -1.17 4.81 -6.14
C TYR A 11 -1.24 4.63 -7.67
N CYS A 12 -1.87 3.56 -8.16
CA CYS A 12 -2.06 3.32 -9.59
C CYS A 12 -2.91 4.41 -10.25
N GLU A 13 -4.03 4.80 -9.62
CA GLU A 13 -4.88 5.91 -10.10
C GLU A 13 -4.08 7.21 -10.23
N MET A 14 -3.19 7.50 -9.27
CA MET A 14 -2.34 8.67 -9.36
C MET A 14 -1.27 8.57 -10.44
N CYS A 15 -0.65 7.40 -10.62
CA CYS A 15 0.29 7.16 -11.71
C CYS A 15 -0.36 7.42 -13.08
N GLU A 16 -1.57 6.91 -13.30
CA GLU A 16 -2.34 7.14 -14.53
C GLU A 16 -2.63 8.63 -14.76
N ASN A 17 -3.08 9.35 -13.72
CA ASN A 17 -3.35 10.79 -13.80
C ASN A 17 -2.12 11.63 -14.16
N PHE A 18 -0.92 11.18 -13.80
CA PHE A 18 0.34 11.84 -14.14
C PHE A 18 0.99 11.28 -15.41
N GLY A 19 0.39 10.29 -16.08
CA GLY A 19 0.95 9.65 -17.28
C GLY A 19 2.21 8.80 -16.99
N ILE A 20 2.32 8.27 -15.77
CA ILE A 20 3.45 7.48 -15.29
C ILE A 20 3.02 6.00 -15.20
N GLU A 21 3.93 5.09 -15.54
CA GLU A 21 3.69 3.66 -15.35
C GLU A 21 3.85 3.28 -13.86
N ALA A 22 2.82 2.61 -13.30
CA ALA A 22 2.85 2.13 -11.93
C ALA A 22 3.79 0.92 -11.78
N ILE A 23 4.60 0.90 -10.72
CA ILE A 23 5.44 -0.25 -10.42
C ILE A 23 4.61 -1.45 -9.93
N PRO A 24 5.11 -2.70 -10.03
CA PRO A 24 4.38 -3.86 -9.52
C PRO A 24 4.15 -3.79 -8.00
N PHE A 25 3.00 -4.29 -7.55
CA PHE A 25 2.56 -4.26 -6.15
C PHE A 25 3.63 -4.67 -5.13
N ARG A 26 4.42 -5.71 -5.44
CA ARG A 26 5.50 -6.18 -4.55
C ARG A 26 6.53 -5.08 -4.26
N TYR A 27 6.88 -4.27 -5.25
CA TYR A 27 7.85 -3.18 -5.09
C TYR A 27 7.24 -1.98 -4.35
N TYR A 28 5.96 -1.69 -4.57
CA TYR A 28 5.23 -0.70 -3.79
C TYR A 28 5.27 -1.03 -2.28
N VAL A 29 5.01 -2.30 -1.92
CA VAL A 29 5.08 -2.73 -0.52
C VAL A 29 6.49 -2.62 0.06
N LEU A 30 7.52 -2.89 -0.74
CA LEU A 30 8.92 -2.78 -0.31
C LEU A 30 9.37 -1.33 -0.04
N GLN A 31 8.68 -0.34 -0.62
CA GLN A 31 8.97 1.08 -0.39
C GLN A 31 8.33 1.61 0.90
N LEU A 32 7.47 0.85 1.57
CA LEU A 32 6.88 1.25 2.84
C LEU A 32 7.94 1.33 3.93
N SER A 33 7.92 2.42 4.70
CA SER A 33 8.78 2.58 5.86
C SER A 33 8.44 1.56 6.94
N LYS A 34 9.39 1.33 7.87
CA LYS A 34 9.17 0.44 9.01
C LYS A 34 8.01 0.91 9.88
N GLU A 35 7.85 2.22 10.04
CA GLU A 35 6.75 2.85 10.78
C GLU A 35 5.40 2.57 10.09
N GLN A 36 5.35 2.72 8.76
CA GLN A 36 4.16 2.44 7.96
C GLN A 36 3.77 0.96 8.07
N LEU A 37 4.72 0.04 7.85
CA LEU A 37 4.50 -1.40 8.02
C LEU A 37 4.03 -1.75 9.43
N THR A 38 4.61 -1.13 10.46
CA THR A 38 4.23 -1.34 11.86
C THR A 38 2.80 -0.87 12.13
N ALA A 39 2.42 0.31 11.62
CA ALA A 39 1.06 0.84 11.75
C ALA A 39 0.03 -0.09 11.09
N TYR A 40 0.30 -0.53 9.86
CA TYR A 40 -0.59 -1.44 9.14
C TYR A 40 -0.71 -2.81 9.82
N ASN A 41 0.39 -3.35 10.36
CA ASN A 41 0.36 -4.62 11.09
C ASN A 41 -0.46 -4.52 12.37
N ARG A 42 -0.33 -3.42 13.13
CA ARG A 42 -1.16 -3.17 14.33
C ARG A 42 -2.65 -3.08 13.97
N GLN A 43 -2.99 -2.39 12.88
CA GLN A 43 -4.36 -2.27 12.42
C GLN A 43 -4.93 -3.61 11.91
N ALA A 44 -4.12 -4.41 11.22
CA ALA A 44 -4.50 -5.75 10.79
C ALA A 44 -4.77 -6.67 12.00
N LEU A 45 -3.91 -6.65 13.02
CA LEU A 45 -4.11 -7.37 14.28
C LEU A 45 -5.40 -6.93 14.98
N ALA A 46 -5.69 -5.63 15.00
CA ALA A 46 -6.91 -5.07 15.61
C ALA A 46 -8.19 -5.43 14.85
N SER A 47 -8.11 -5.70 13.55
CA SER A 47 -9.27 -6.06 12.72
C SER A 47 -9.59 -7.57 12.71
N THR A 48 -8.86 -8.37 13.50
CA THR A 48 -9.01 -9.84 13.58
C THR A 48 -9.62 -10.30 14.92
N ILE A 49 -10.09 -9.35 15.74
CA ILE A 49 -10.88 -9.56 16.98
C ILE A 49 -12.29 -9.05 16.72
#